data_AF-A0A495UNJ7-F1
#
_entry.id   AF-A0A495UNJ7-F1
#
_cell.length_a   1.000
_cell.length_b   1.000
_cell.length_c   1.000
_cell.angle_alpha   90.00
_cell.angle_beta   90.00
_cell.angle_gamma   90.00
#
_symmetry.space_group_name_H-M   'P 1'
#
loop_
_entity.id
_entity.type
_entity.pdbx_description
1 polymer ?
#
loop_
_entity_poly.entity_id
_entity_poly.type
_entity_poly.pdbx_seq_one_letter_code
_entity_poly.pdbx_strand_id
1 'polypeptide(L)'
;DRGASAIAEAVGAVPAQSGHPKRGLRAELDDLIAEALELLDTEGRAPSRWPGEDLAQCVDAYLDQPPALLGSGDATGFTAEFPHGKRASSLCEVATDQTHPWYGHGLALRQRFPVSVTSDVEGRHLALELNARALSETPMGYGFGSFGYEEGTLAFQAFFPNTAYQAGLVTNLYLSCAERARMLSVLLTGVDWTEDSFDPERSAASG
;
A
#
# COMPACT_ATOMS: atom_id res chain seq x y z
N ASP A 1 8.35 6.30 -22.92
CA ASP A 1 8.54 5.06 -22.15
C ASP A 1 9.61 5.30 -21.07
N ARG A 2 9.22 5.73 -19.86
CA ARG A 2 10.16 6.21 -18.82
C ARG A 2 10.42 5.22 -17.68
N GLY A 3 9.53 4.24 -17.46
CA GLY A 3 9.61 3.35 -16.30
C GLY A 3 10.31 2.03 -16.57
N ALA A 4 9.78 1.24 -17.51
CA ALA A 4 10.35 -0.07 -17.83
C ALA A 4 11.77 0.05 -18.38
N SER A 5 12.04 1.05 -19.23
CA SER A 5 13.38 1.29 -19.79
C SER A 5 14.41 1.69 -18.75
N ALA A 6 14.07 2.56 -17.80
CA ALA A 6 15.01 3.01 -16.76
C ALA A 6 15.35 1.88 -15.78
N ILE A 7 14.36 1.07 -15.39
CA ILE A 7 14.60 -0.11 -14.55
C ILE A 7 15.41 -1.15 -15.32
N ALA A 8 15.04 -1.44 -16.57
CA ALA A 8 15.75 -2.40 -17.41
C ALA A 8 17.20 -1.98 -17.61
N GLU A 9 17.47 -0.71 -17.87
CA GLU A 9 18.83 -0.17 -17.97
C GLU A 9 19.62 -0.36 -16.66
N ALA A 10 19.00 -0.04 -15.51
CA ALA A 10 19.64 -0.17 -14.20
C ALA A 10 20.04 -1.61 -13.84
N VAL A 11 19.34 -2.62 -14.37
CA VAL A 11 19.63 -4.05 -14.11
C VAL A 11 20.24 -4.79 -15.30
N GLY A 12 20.60 -4.09 -16.38
CA GLY A 12 21.11 -4.70 -17.61
C GLY A 12 20.10 -5.62 -18.31
N ALA A 13 18.81 -5.40 -18.10
CA ALA A 13 17.72 -6.11 -18.76
C ALA A 13 17.19 -5.33 -19.98
N VAL A 14 16.23 -5.93 -20.68
CA VAL A 14 15.49 -5.30 -21.77
C VAL A 14 14.01 -5.28 -21.40
N PRO A 15 13.28 -4.16 -21.60
CA PRO A 15 11.84 -4.12 -21.37
C PRO A 15 11.15 -5.24 -22.16
N ALA A 16 10.37 -6.06 -21.47
CA ALA A 16 9.54 -7.05 -22.13
C ALA A 16 8.42 -6.33 -22.90
N GLN A 17 8.56 -6.25 -24.23
CA GLN A 17 7.53 -5.72 -25.11
C GLN A 17 6.81 -6.88 -25.79
N SER A 18 5.48 -6.93 -25.66
CA SER A 18 4.66 -7.87 -26.42
C SER A 18 3.53 -7.13 -27.11
N GLY A 19 3.37 -7.38 -28.41
CA GLY A 19 2.25 -6.89 -29.19
C GLY A 19 1.06 -7.84 -29.12
N HIS A 20 -0.13 -7.36 -29.44
CA HIS A 20 -1.29 -8.23 -29.57
C HIS A 20 -1.02 -9.31 -30.65
N PRO A 21 -1.30 -10.61 -30.41
CA PRO A 21 -0.84 -11.71 -31.26
C PRO A 21 -1.28 -11.62 -32.74
N LYS A 22 -2.34 -10.84 -33.02
CA LYS A 22 -2.81 -10.58 -34.39
C LYS A 22 -2.58 -9.16 -34.90
N ARG A 23 -2.39 -8.19 -34.02
CA ARG A 23 -2.37 -6.76 -34.38
C ARG A 23 -1.00 -6.09 -34.18
N GLY A 24 -0.04 -6.83 -33.60
CA GLY A 24 1.28 -6.30 -33.31
C GLY A 24 1.27 -5.25 -32.20
N LEU A 25 2.40 -4.54 -32.08
CA LEU A 25 2.52 -3.35 -31.25
C LEU A 25 1.84 -2.17 -31.95
N ARG A 26 1.17 -1.30 -31.19
CA ARG A 26 0.68 -0.04 -31.74
C ARG A 26 1.86 0.89 -32.00
N ALA A 27 1.86 1.55 -33.16
CA ALA A 27 2.88 2.55 -33.49
C ALA A 27 2.68 3.85 -32.71
N GLU A 28 1.42 4.23 -32.49
CA GLU A 28 1.03 5.43 -31.76
C GLU A 28 0.12 5.06 -30.58
N LEU A 29 0.20 5.86 -29.52
CA LEU A 29 -0.68 5.72 -28.37
C LEU A 29 -2.10 6.14 -28.75
N ASP A 30 -3.09 5.56 -28.08
CA ASP A 30 -4.47 6.02 -28.22
C ASP A 30 -4.64 7.40 -27.57
N ASP A 31 -5.39 8.31 -28.19
CA ASP A 31 -5.56 9.69 -27.72
C ASP A 31 -6.05 9.74 -26.27
N LEU A 32 -6.99 8.88 -25.87
CA LEU A 32 -7.48 8.84 -24.49
C LEU A 32 -6.40 8.43 -23.50
N ILE A 33 -5.50 7.53 -23.90
CA ILE A 33 -4.36 7.13 -23.06
C ILE A 33 -3.35 8.28 -22.99
N ALA A 34 -3.12 8.99 -24.10
CA ALA A 34 -2.19 10.11 -24.14
C ALA A 34 -2.67 11.24 -23.20
N GLU A 35 -3.96 11.61 -23.29
CA GLU A 35 -4.59 12.59 -22.41
C GLU A 35 -4.53 12.16 -20.93
N ALA A 36 -4.81 10.89 -20.63
CA ALA A 36 -4.74 10.39 -19.26
C ALA A 36 -3.31 10.46 -18.68
N LEU A 37 -2.29 10.16 -19.49
CA LEU A 37 -0.88 10.28 -19.08
C LEU A 37 -0.47 11.74 -18.87
N GLU A 38 -0.92 12.66 -19.71
CA GLU A 38 -0.68 14.10 -19.55
C GLU A 38 -1.33 14.64 -18.28
N LEU A 39 -2.56 14.21 -17.97
CA LEU A 39 -3.24 14.54 -16.73
C LEU A 39 -2.47 14.03 -15.51
N LEU A 40 -2.00 12.78 -15.53
CA LEU A 40 -1.21 12.21 -14.43
C LEU A 40 0.12 12.96 -14.22
N ASP A 41 0.82 13.34 -15.29
CA ASP A 41 2.07 14.11 -15.18
C ASP A 41 1.81 15.54 -14.66
N THR A 42 0.74 16.18 -15.13
CA THR A 42 0.36 17.54 -14.70
C THR A 42 -0.01 17.57 -13.22
N GLU A 43 -0.91 16.68 -12.80
CA GLU A 43 -1.35 16.58 -11.41
C GLU A 43 -0.24 16.08 -10.49
N GLY A 44 0.65 15.22 -10.97
CA GLY A 44 1.81 14.75 -10.22
C GLY A 44 2.83 15.85 -9.92
N ARG A 45 2.93 16.89 -10.75
CA ARG A 45 3.82 18.05 -10.51
C ARG A 45 3.17 19.15 -9.68
N ALA A 46 1.85 19.13 -9.56
CA ALA A 46 1.14 20.06 -8.68
C ALA A 46 1.41 19.74 -7.20
N PRO A 47 1.25 20.71 -6.27
CA PRO A 47 1.31 20.43 -4.84
C PRO A 47 0.41 19.25 -4.44
N SER A 48 0.85 18.45 -3.47
CA SER A 48 0.06 17.30 -3.00
C SER A 48 -1.33 17.72 -2.54
N ARG A 49 -2.35 16.98 -2.97
CA ARG A 49 -3.76 17.21 -2.60
C ARG A 49 -4.17 16.54 -1.30
N TRP A 50 -3.33 15.64 -0.81
CA TRP A 50 -3.58 14.79 0.34
C TRP A 50 -3.35 15.42 1.71
N PRO A 51 -2.34 16.30 1.93
CA PRO A 51 -2.16 16.90 3.23
C PRO A 51 -3.30 17.85 3.58
N GLY A 52 -3.67 17.92 4.86
CA GLY A 52 -4.67 18.85 5.37
C GLY A 52 -5.71 18.21 6.28
N GLU A 53 -6.92 18.75 6.21
CA GLU A 53 -8.00 18.48 7.15
C GLU A 53 -8.44 17.02 7.16
N ASP A 54 -8.56 16.37 6.00
CA ASP A 54 -8.97 14.95 5.91
C ASP A 54 -8.02 14.01 6.67
N LEU A 55 -6.70 14.25 6.58
CA LEU A 55 -5.70 13.49 7.33
C LEU A 55 -5.78 13.78 8.83
N ALA A 56 -5.86 15.05 9.22
CA ALA A 56 -5.97 15.43 10.63
C ALA A 56 -7.24 14.86 11.28
N GLN A 57 -8.38 14.92 10.58
CA GLN A 57 -9.63 14.34 11.05
C GLN A 57 -9.52 12.80 11.19
N CYS A 58 -8.87 12.12 10.24
CA CYS A 58 -8.64 10.68 10.36
C CYS A 58 -7.75 10.33 11.57
N VAL A 59 -6.71 11.13 11.82
CA VAL A 59 -5.81 10.98 12.97
C VAL A 59 -6.61 11.10 14.27
N ASP A 60 -7.28 12.23 14.46
CA ASP A 60 -8.05 12.53 15.68
C ASP A 60 -9.17 11.51 15.93
N ALA A 61 -9.77 11.02 14.85
CA ALA A 61 -10.92 10.13 14.95
C ALA A 61 -10.56 8.65 15.12
N TYR A 62 -9.37 8.18 14.77
CA TYR A 62 -9.13 6.73 14.70
C TYR A 62 -7.82 6.21 15.28
N LEU A 63 -6.82 7.05 15.54
CA LEU A 63 -5.49 6.55 15.92
C LEU A 63 -5.30 6.28 17.42
N ASP A 64 -6.15 6.86 18.27
CA ASP A 64 -6.13 6.66 19.72
C ASP A 64 -7.27 5.74 20.21
N GLN A 65 -7.81 4.91 19.30
CA GLN A 65 -8.86 3.96 19.65
C GLN A 65 -8.83 2.69 18.79
N PRO A 66 -9.47 1.59 19.24
CA PRO A 66 -9.59 0.39 18.44
C PRO A 66 -10.18 0.67 17.04
N PRO A 67 -9.68 0.01 15.99
CA PRO A 67 -8.78 -1.15 16.04
C PRO A 67 -7.28 -0.82 16.14
N ALA A 68 -6.88 0.46 16.16
CA ALA A 68 -5.49 0.82 16.37
C ALA A 68 -5.06 0.46 17.81
N LEU A 69 -3.89 -0.16 17.93
CA LEU A 69 -3.21 -0.38 19.21
C LEU A 69 -2.52 0.89 19.68
N LEU A 70 -1.90 1.58 18.73
CA LEU A 70 -1.18 2.82 18.90
C LEU A 70 -1.12 3.49 17.53
N GLY A 71 -1.26 4.80 17.49
CA GLY A 71 -1.03 5.56 16.28
C GLY A 71 -0.54 6.97 16.59
N SER A 72 0.11 7.57 15.61
CA SER A 72 0.54 8.96 15.67
C SER A 72 0.53 9.55 14.28
N GLY A 73 0.19 10.83 14.16
CA GLY A 73 0.13 11.47 12.86
C GLY A 73 -0.31 12.93 12.96
N ASP A 74 -0.41 13.55 11.79
CA ASP A 74 -0.86 14.92 11.62
C ASP A 74 -1.46 15.11 10.22
N ALA A 75 -1.58 16.37 9.80
CA ALA A 75 -2.09 16.74 8.49
C ALA A 75 -1.21 16.28 7.30
N THR A 76 -0.06 15.64 7.50
CA THR A 76 0.87 15.22 6.44
C THR A 76 1.03 13.71 6.33
N GLY A 77 0.53 12.96 7.31
CA GLY A 77 0.63 11.51 7.33
C GLY A 77 0.33 10.94 8.71
N PHE A 78 0.37 9.61 8.80
CA PHE A 78 0.22 8.92 10.07
C PHE A 78 0.89 7.55 10.08
N THR A 79 1.05 7.04 11.29
CA THR A 79 1.40 5.66 11.60
C THR A 79 0.30 5.05 12.46
N ALA A 80 0.00 3.77 12.23
CA ALA A 80 -0.97 3.01 13.00
C ALA A 80 -0.50 1.58 13.16
N GLU A 81 -0.48 1.08 14.39
CA GLU A 81 -0.26 -0.33 14.69
C GLU A 81 -1.60 -1.04 14.84
N PHE A 82 -1.70 -2.23 14.24
CA PHE A 82 -2.87 -3.09 14.35
C PHE A 82 -2.49 -4.47 14.88
N PRO A 83 -3.37 -5.18 15.59
CA PRO A 83 -3.06 -6.51 16.11
C PRO A 83 -2.66 -7.51 15.02
N HIS A 84 -1.58 -8.27 15.25
CA HIS A 84 -1.10 -9.32 14.36
C HIS A 84 -0.70 -10.58 15.14
N GLY A 85 -1.61 -11.55 15.21
CA GLY A 85 -1.42 -12.71 16.08
C GLY A 85 -1.58 -12.37 17.56
N LYS A 86 -0.96 -13.18 18.44
CA LYS A 86 -1.13 -13.05 19.90
C LYS A 86 -0.23 -11.99 20.55
N ARG A 87 0.92 -11.68 19.94
CA ARG A 87 2.01 -10.93 20.58
C ARG A 87 2.72 -9.93 19.67
N ALA A 88 2.29 -9.80 18.42
CA ALA A 88 2.89 -8.88 17.47
C ALA A 88 1.83 -7.91 16.96
N SER A 89 2.31 -6.84 16.34
CA SER A 89 1.51 -5.88 15.60
C SER A 89 1.98 -5.80 14.15
N SER A 90 1.09 -5.35 13.29
CA SER A 90 1.43 -4.86 11.95
C SER A 90 1.52 -3.34 11.98
N LEU A 91 2.49 -2.78 11.27
CA LEU A 91 2.69 -1.32 11.20
C LEU A 91 2.19 -0.79 9.86
N CYS A 92 1.21 0.12 9.90
CA CYS A 92 0.76 0.90 8.76
C CYS A 92 1.39 2.30 8.82
N GLU A 93 1.88 2.78 7.69
CA GLU A 93 2.39 4.13 7.49
C GLU A 93 1.72 4.75 6.27
N VAL A 94 1.29 5.99 6.42
CA VAL A 94 0.73 6.83 5.38
C VAL A 94 1.51 8.14 5.37
N ALA A 95 2.01 8.54 4.20
CA ALA A 95 2.86 9.72 4.06
C ALA A 95 2.56 10.48 2.76
N THR A 96 2.62 11.81 2.81
CA THR A 96 2.35 12.69 1.65
C THR A 96 3.59 13.37 1.06
N ASP A 97 4.74 13.18 1.70
CA ASP A 97 6.03 13.79 1.33
C ASP A 97 6.88 12.92 0.39
N GLN A 98 6.52 11.64 0.24
CA GLN A 98 7.18 10.72 -0.67
C GLN A 98 6.68 10.91 -2.10
N THR A 99 7.58 11.41 -2.97
CA THR A 99 7.29 11.59 -4.40
C THR A 99 7.49 10.29 -5.16
N HIS A 100 6.48 9.87 -5.92
CA HIS A 100 6.59 8.70 -6.76
C HIS A 100 7.31 9.03 -8.08
N PRO A 101 8.28 8.22 -8.55
CA PRO A 101 9.07 8.52 -9.75
C PRO A 101 8.26 8.78 -11.02
N TRP A 102 7.07 8.20 -11.14
CA TRP A 102 6.20 8.35 -12.33
C TRP A 102 4.93 9.15 -12.12
N TYR A 103 4.48 9.26 -10.87
CA TYR A 103 3.19 9.88 -10.55
C TYR A 103 3.35 11.19 -9.77
N GLY A 104 4.59 11.57 -9.44
CA GLY A 104 4.88 12.79 -8.71
C GLY A 104 4.30 12.76 -7.29
N HIS A 105 3.68 13.87 -6.88
CA HIS A 105 3.05 14.01 -5.57
C HIS A 105 1.78 13.16 -5.43
N GLY A 106 1.57 12.65 -4.22
CA GLY A 106 0.45 11.79 -3.89
C GLY A 106 0.53 11.31 -2.44
N LEU A 107 -0.09 10.15 -2.18
CA LEU A 107 -0.10 9.48 -0.89
C LEU A 107 0.60 8.13 -1.00
N ALA A 108 1.70 7.96 -0.27
CA ALA A 108 2.34 6.67 -0.09
C ALA A 108 1.69 5.94 1.09
N LEU A 109 1.40 4.65 0.89
CA LEU A 109 0.86 3.75 1.91
C LEU A 109 1.73 2.51 1.97
N ARG A 110 2.21 2.18 3.17
CA ARG A 110 3.00 0.97 3.43
C ARG A 110 2.46 0.28 4.68
N GLN A 111 2.28 -1.04 4.60
CA GLN A 111 1.85 -1.83 5.74
C GLN A 111 2.74 -3.06 5.89
N ARG A 112 3.38 -3.22 7.05
CA ARG A 112 4.33 -4.31 7.33
C ARG A 112 3.75 -5.31 8.30
N PHE A 113 3.97 -6.59 8.02
CA PHE A 113 3.50 -7.72 8.78
C PHE A 113 4.70 -8.61 9.12
N PRO A 114 4.99 -8.82 10.41
CA PRO A 114 5.95 -9.84 10.82
C PRO A 114 5.48 -11.22 10.36
N VAL A 115 6.35 -11.99 9.68
CA VAL A 115 6.00 -13.34 9.23
C VAL A 115 7.04 -14.36 9.66
N SER A 116 6.59 -15.54 10.05
CA SER A 116 7.47 -16.68 10.35
C SER A 116 7.57 -17.58 9.13
N VAL A 117 8.63 -17.39 8.33
CA VAL A 117 8.95 -18.22 7.16
C VAL A 117 10.28 -18.92 7.38
N THR A 118 10.47 -20.08 6.74
CA THR A 118 11.69 -20.90 6.87
C THR A 118 12.83 -20.43 5.96
N SER A 119 12.51 -19.62 4.94
CA SER A 119 13.49 -19.04 4.01
C SER A 119 12.95 -17.79 3.29
N ASP A 120 13.87 -17.01 2.73
CA ASP A 120 13.51 -15.86 1.87
C ASP A 120 12.73 -16.25 0.61
N VAL A 121 13.01 -17.43 0.05
CA VAL A 121 12.31 -17.92 -1.14
C VAL A 121 10.84 -18.17 -0.81
N GLU A 122 10.58 -18.79 0.35
CA GLU A 122 9.21 -19.00 0.85
C GLU A 122 8.50 -17.66 1.11
N GLY A 123 9.18 -16.69 1.72
CA GLY A 123 8.62 -15.35 1.93
C GLY A 123 8.24 -14.64 0.63
N ARG A 124 9.09 -14.70 -0.40
CA ARG A 124 8.79 -14.13 -1.73
C ARG A 124 7.65 -14.87 -2.42
N HIS A 125 7.57 -16.19 -2.30
CA HIS A 125 6.45 -16.97 -2.81
C HIS A 125 5.13 -16.57 -2.15
N LEU A 126 5.12 -16.43 -0.82
CA LEU A 126 3.95 -15.95 -0.08
C LEU A 126 3.47 -14.57 -0.57
N ALA A 127 4.39 -13.62 -0.80
CA ALA A 127 4.04 -12.32 -1.34
C ALA A 127 3.38 -12.42 -2.73
N LEU A 128 3.91 -13.26 -3.62
CA LEU A 128 3.34 -13.51 -4.95
C LEU A 128 1.96 -14.17 -4.88
N GLU A 129 1.77 -15.13 -3.97
CA GLU A 129 0.47 -15.78 -3.74
C GLU A 129 -0.58 -14.78 -3.27
N LEU A 130 -0.22 -13.87 -2.36
CA LEU A 130 -1.12 -12.82 -1.89
C LEU A 130 -1.47 -11.82 -2.99
N ASN A 131 -0.50 -11.47 -3.85
CA ASN A 131 -0.77 -10.66 -5.04
C ASN A 131 -1.75 -11.35 -5.99
N ALA A 132 -1.60 -12.66 -6.21
CA ALA A 132 -2.52 -13.42 -7.04
C ALA A 132 -3.94 -13.43 -6.45
N ARG A 133 -4.07 -13.71 -5.14
CA ARG A 133 -5.36 -13.72 -4.45
C ARG A 133 -6.08 -12.37 -4.48
N ALA A 134 -5.34 -11.28 -4.30
CA ALA A 134 -5.88 -9.93 -4.36
C ALA A 134 -6.49 -9.58 -5.73
N LEU A 135 -6.04 -10.24 -6.80
CA LEU A 135 -6.56 -10.07 -8.17
C LEU A 135 -7.71 -11.02 -8.51
N SER A 136 -7.78 -12.22 -7.93
CA SER A 136 -8.67 -13.29 -8.41
C SER A 136 -9.82 -13.67 -7.49
N GLU A 137 -9.74 -13.40 -6.19
CA GLU A 137 -10.63 -14.02 -5.20
C GLU A 137 -11.35 -13.01 -4.32
N THR A 138 -10.62 -12.14 -3.64
CA THR A 138 -11.19 -11.21 -2.65
C THR A 138 -10.39 -9.91 -2.69
N PRO A 139 -10.99 -8.79 -3.15
CA PRO A 139 -10.29 -7.52 -3.20
C PRO A 139 -9.86 -7.09 -1.79
N MET A 140 -8.56 -7.13 -1.52
CA MET A 140 -8.00 -6.59 -0.28
C MET A 140 -7.69 -5.10 -0.47
N GLY A 141 -8.75 -4.28 -0.57
CA GLY A 141 -8.65 -2.82 -0.70
C GLY A 141 -9.12 -2.27 -2.05
N TYR A 142 -8.52 -1.16 -2.49
CA TYR A 142 -8.99 -0.36 -3.63
C TYR A 142 -8.42 -0.78 -4.99
N GLY A 143 -7.86 -1.99 -5.09
CA GLY A 143 -7.22 -2.47 -6.33
C GLY A 143 -5.87 -1.81 -6.65
N PHE A 144 -5.31 -1.04 -5.72
CA PHE A 144 -3.96 -0.48 -5.81
C PHE A 144 -3.02 -1.20 -4.86
N GLY A 145 -1.78 -1.38 -5.32
CA GLY A 145 -0.68 -1.88 -4.49
C GLY A 145 -0.31 -3.33 -4.73
N SER A 146 0.70 -3.78 -4.01
CA SER A 146 1.22 -5.15 -4.08
C SER A 146 1.96 -5.51 -2.80
N PHE A 147 2.08 -6.81 -2.56
CA PHE A 147 2.91 -7.40 -1.54
C PHE A 147 4.33 -7.62 -2.06
N GLY A 148 5.31 -7.27 -1.24
CA GLY A 148 6.69 -7.69 -1.32
C GLY A 148 7.11 -8.37 -0.01
N TYR A 149 8.26 -9.03 -0.04
CA TYR A 149 8.86 -9.65 1.15
C TYR A 149 10.34 -9.29 1.24
N GLU A 150 10.76 -8.95 2.45
CA GLU A 150 12.15 -8.67 2.81
C GLU A 150 12.39 -9.03 4.28
N GLU A 151 13.43 -9.82 4.56
CA GLU A 151 13.96 -10.09 5.91
C GLU A 151 12.90 -10.41 6.99
N GLY A 152 12.08 -11.46 6.76
CA GLY A 152 11.05 -11.89 7.72
C GLY A 152 9.84 -10.96 7.79
N THR A 153 9.75 -9.97 6.91
CA THR A 153 8.65 -9.01 6.87
C THR A 153 7.96 -9.08 5.51
N LEU A 154 6.64 -9.29 5.57
CA LEU A 154 5.77 -9.09 4.42
C LEU A 154 5.32 -7.63 4.41
N ALA A 155 5.44 -6.93 3.28
CA ALA A 155 5.06 -5.53 3.15
C ALA A 155 4.05 -5.35 2.02
N PHE A 156 2.88 -4.81 2.33
CA PHE A 156 1.96 -4.25 1.35
C PHE A 156 2.33 -2.79 1.06
N GLN A 157 2.41 -2.42 -0.22
CA GLN A 157 2.75 -1.07 -0.64
C GLN A 157 1.77 -0.58 -1.71
N ALA A 158 1.28 0.63 -1.56
CA ALA A 158 0.43 1.31 -2.53
C ALA A 158 0.81 2.79 -2.64
N PHE A 159 0.54 3.38 -3.80
CA PHE A 159 0.69 4.81 -4.03
C PHE A 159 -0.57 5.35 -4.70
N PHE A 160 -1.15 6.41 -4.13
CA PHE A 160 -2.34 7.06 -4.67
C PHE A 160 -1.96 8.43 -5.24
N PRO A 161 -2.03 8.62 -6.57
CA PRO A 161 -1.69 9.91 -7.19
C PRO A 161 -2.69 11.00 -6.78
N ASN A 162 -2.31 12.26 -6.97
CA ASN A 162 -3.21 13.41 -6.78
C ASN A 162 -4.55 13.28 -7.52
N THR A 163 -4.57 12.65 -8.70
CA THR A 163 -5.79 12.38 -9.48
C THR A 163 -6.77 11.45 -8.77
N ALA A 164 -6.30 10.61 -7.86
CA ALA A 164 -7.14 9.68 -7.09
C ALA A 164 -7.75 10.32 -5.84
N TYR A 165 -7.34 11.55 -5.48
CA TYR A 165 -7.83 12.21 -4.28
C TYR A 165 -9.36 12.43 -4.33
N GLN A 166 -10.02 12.01 -3.26
CA GLN A 166 -11.42 12.32 -2.97
C GLN A 166 -11.56 12.59 -1.47
N ALA A 167 -12.45 13.53 -1.12
CA ALA A 167 -12.74 13.80 0.28
C ALA A 167 -13.23 12.54 1.00
N GLY A 168 -12.68 12.26 2.18
CA GLY A 168 -12.98 11.07 2.98
C GLY A 168 -12.25 9.78 2.53
N LEU A 169 -11.49 9.81 1.43
CA LEU A 169 -10.74 8.64 0.97
C LEU A 169 -9.68 8.20 1.98
N VAL A 170 -9.08 9.12 2.73
CA VAL A 170 -8.07 8.82 3.76
C VAL A 170 -8.64 7.89 4.84
N THR A 171 -9.82 8.19 5.38
CA THR A 171 -10.52 7.35 6.36
C THR A 171 -10.80 5.96 5.81
N ASN A 172 -11.25 5.92 4.56
CA ASN A 172 -11.49 4.69 3.81
C ASN A 172 -10.21 3.84 3.64
N LEU A 173 -9.06 4.47 3.41
CA LEU A 173 -7.76 3.81 3.36
C LEU A 173 -7.33 3.27 4.73
N TYR A 174 -7.54 4.03 5.81
CA TYR A 174 -7.29 3.57 7.18
C TYR A 174 -8.11 2.30 7.48
N LEU A 175 -9.43 2.32 7.23
CA LEU A 175 -10.31 1.17 7.47
C LEU A 175 -9.89 -0.05 6.62
N SER A 176 -9.47 0.19 5.38
CA SER A 176 -8.91 -0.85 4.52
C SER A 176 -7.62 -1.46 5.09
N CYS A 177 -6.74 -0.65 5.69
CA CYS A 177 -5.54 -1.14 6.38
C CYS A 177 -5.88 -1.96 7.62
N ALA A 178 -6.85 -1.52 8.41
CA ALA A 178 -7.32 -2.28 9.57
C ALA A 178 -7.88 -3.65 9.15
N GLU A 179 -8.76 -3.70 8.14
CA GLU A 179 -9.32 -4.97 7.68
C GLU A 179 -8.25 -5.89 7.08
N ARG A 180 -7.30 -5.34 6.31
CA ARG A 180 -6.16 -6.13 5.81
C ARG A 180 -5.29 -6.67 6.94
N ALA A 181 -5.09 -5.91 8.02
CA ALA A 181 -4.37 -6.41 9.19
C ALA A 181 -5.11 -7.56 9.87
N ARG A 182 -6.43 -7.46 10.02
CA ARG A 182 -7.26 -8.54 10.55
C ARG A 182 -7.20 -9.79 9.68
N MET A 183 -7.41 -9.64 8.37
CA MET A 183 -7.35 -10.73 7.40
C MET A 183 -5.99 -11.44 7.42
N LEU A 184 -4.89 -10.68 7.46
CA LEU A 184 -3.55 -11.26 7.50
C LEU A 184 -3.19 -11.81 8.87
N SER A 185 -3.74 -11.28 9.97
CA SER A 185 -3.63 -11.93 11.28
C SER A 185 -4.23 -13.33 11.24
N VAL A 186 -5.45 -13.48 10.70
CA VAL A 186 -6.10 -14.79 10.54
C VAL A 186 -5.30 -15.69 9.62
N LEU A 187 -4.93 -15.20 8.43
CA LEU A 187 -4.28 -16.00 7.41
C LEU A 187 -2.88 -16.48 7.84
N LEU A 188 -2.08 -15.61 8.46
CA LEU A 188 -0.67 -15.86 8.73
C LEU A 188 -0.44 -16.44 10.13
N THR A 189 -1.34 -16.18 11.07
CA THR A 189 -1.16 -16.58 12.48
C THR A 189 -2.28 -17.48 13.02
N GLY A 190 -3.40 -17.61 12.28
CA GLY A 190 -4.57 -18.35 12.73
C GLY A 190 -5.37 -17.65 13.84
N VAL A 191 -5.11 -16.37 14.09
CA VAL A 191 -5.74 -15.59 15.17
C VAL A 191 -6.57 -14.46 14.56
N ASP A 192 -7.88 -14.51 14.78
CA ASP A 192 -8.78 -13.38 14.50
C ASP A 192 -8.77 -12.38 15.66
N TRP A 193 -9.22 -11.17 15.39
CA TRP A 193 -9.33 -10.14 16.40
C TRP A 193 -10.50 -10.42 17.36
N THR A 194 -10.24 -10.13 18.62
CA THR A 194 -11.19 -10.18 19.74
C THR A 194 -11.05 -8.89 20.54
N GLU A 195 -11.89 -8.66 21.55
CA GLU A 195 -11.76 -7.50 22.45
C GLU A 195 -10.36 -7.44 23.10
N ASP A 196 -9.81 -8.59 23.53
CA ASP A 196 -8.45 -8.70 24.08
C ASP A 196 -7.35 -8.36 23.08
N SER A 197 -7.66 -8.31 21.77
CA SER A 197 -6.66 -8.05 20.74
C SER A 197 -6.20 -6.60 20.74
N PHE A 198 -7.01 -5.67 21.28
CA PHE A 198 -6.76 -4.24 21.26
C PHE A 198 -6.01 -3.72 22.50
N ASP A 199 -5.37 -4.60 23.25
CA ASP A 199 -4.54 -4.26 24.40
C ASP A 199 -3.27 -3.49 23.94
N PRO A 200 -3.07 -2.23 24.36
CA PRO A 200 -1.91 -1.42 23.99
C PRO A 200 -0.55 -2.05 24.36
N GLU A 201 -0.50 -2.98 25.33
CA GLU A 201 0.73 -3.71 25.67
C GLU A 201 1.25 -4.59 24.52
N ARG A 202 0.43 -4.84 23.50
CA ARG A 202 0.79 -5.64 22.32
C ARG A 202 1.46 -4.84 21.20
N SER A 203 1.54 -3.52 21.36
CA SER A 203 2.26 -2.65 20.42
C SER A 203 3.76 -2.98 20.42
N ALA A 204 4.38 -2.97 19.23
CA ALA A 204 5.81 -3.16 19.10
C ALA A 204 6.60 -2.00 19.72
N ALA A 205 5.96 -0.84 19.94
CA ALA A 205 6.52 0.32 20.63
C ALA A 205 6.37 0.28 22.17
N SER A 206 5.68 -0.71 22.74
CA SER A 206 5.45 -0.86 24.19
C SER A 206 6.56 -1.65 24.92
N GLY A 207 7.65 -2.00 24.23
CA GLY A 207 8.77 -2.81 24.74
C GLY A 207 10.14 -2.13 24.68
#